data_AF-A0A9Q0I2W2-F1
#
_entry.id   AF-A0A9Q0I2W2-F1
#
_cell.length_a   1.000
_cell.length_b   1.000
_cell.length_c   1.000
_cell.angle_alpha   90.00
_cell.angle_beta   90.00
_cell.angle_gamma   90.00
#
_symmetry.space_group_name_H-M   'P 1'
#
loop_
_entity.id
_entity.type
_entity.pdbx_description
1 polymer ?
#
loop_
_entity_poly.entity_id
_entity_poly.type
_entity_poly.pdbx_seq_one_letter_code
_entity_poly.pdbx_strand_id
1 'polypeptide(L)'
;MLTQRPPWAEYETMAAIFKIATQPTNPVLPAHVSDHGRDFLRRIFVETKQRLSADEPLRHAFHQQPPRPPPASLRLLPSTGVAVKGGVAVKGGVAVRA
;
A
#
# COMPACT_ATOMS: atom_id res chain seq x y z
N MET A 1 7.49 4.42 -4.05
CA MET A 1 7.09 3.82 -2.73
C MET A 1 7.25 4.86 -1.62
N LEU A 2 6.93 4.53 -0.36
CA LEU A 2 6.73 5.45 0.79
C LEU A 2 7.54 6.76 0.79
N THR A 3 8.85 6.70 0.58
CA THR A 3 9.79 7.84 0.64
C THR A 3 10.31 8.31 -0.72
N GLN A 4 9.91 7.65 -1.81
CA GLN A 4 10.38 7.85 -3.19
C GLN A 4 11.90 7.69 -3.43
N ARG A 5 12.70 7.48 -2.37
CA ARG A 5 14.14 7.24 -2.44
C ARG A 5 14.52 6.10 -1.50
N PRO A 6 15.50 5.25 -1.87
CA PRO A 6 16.03 4.26 -0.94
C PRO A 6 16.78 4.94 0.22
N PRO A 7 17.02 4.23 1.33
CA PRO A 7 17.95 4.69 2.36
C PRO A 7 19.32 5.03 1.76
N TRP A 8 19.95 6.10 2.25
CA TRP A 8 21.29 6.53 1.83
C TRP A 8 21.41 6.97 0.36
N ALA A 9 20.30 7.33 -0.29
CA ALA A 9 20.29 7.81 -1.66
C ALA A 9 21.11 9.09 -1.92
N GLU A 10 21.46 9.82 -0.85
CA GLU A 10 22.33 10.98 -0.87
C GLU A 10 23.83 10.65 -0.97
N TYR A 11 24.21 9.38 -0.77
CA TYR A 11 25.60 8.94 -0.83
C TYR A 11 25.96 8.36 -2.20
N GLU A 12 27.22 8.57 -2.59
CA GLU A 12 27.85 7.85 -3.71
C GLU A 12 27.74 6.33 -3.54
N THR A 13 27.77 5.60 -4.64
CA THR A 13 27.43 4.16 -4.66
C THR A 13 28.29 3.37 -3.69
N MET A 14 29.61 3.62 -3.70
CA MET A 14 30.55 2.93 -2.81
C MET A 14 30.32 3.28 -1.33
N ALA A 15 30.01 4.54 -1.04
CA ALA A 15 29.70 4.97 0.33
C ALA A 15 28.39 4.36 0.82
N ALA A 16 27.36 4.28 -0.03
CA ALA A 16 26.11 3.61 0.28
C ALA A 16 26.32 2.11 0.56
N ILE A 17 27.13 1.41 -0.25
CA ILE A 17 27.50 0.00 -0.03
C ILE A 17 28.21 -0.18 1.32
N PHE A 18 29.17 0.69 1.63
CA PHE A 18 29.86 0.63 2.92
C PHE A 18 28.90 0.81 4.10
N LYS A 19 27.94 1.75 3.99
CA LYS A 19 26.91 1.94 5.03
C LYS A 19 25.96 0.74 5.13
N ILE A 20 25.54 0.14 4.01
CA ILE A 20 24.77 -1.12 4.00
C ILE A 20 25.49 -2.22 4.80
N ALA A 21 26.80 -2.35 4.61
CA ALA A 21 27.59 -3.41 5.22
C ALA A 21 27.93 -3.18 6.70
N THR A 22 27.97 -1.92 7.15
CA THR A 22 28.54 -1.55 8.46
C THR A 22 27.55 -0.92 9.44
N GLN A 23 26.38 -0.48 8.96
CA GLN A 23 25.42 0.26 9.78
C GLN A 23 24.00 -0.34 9.67
N PRO A 24 23.23 -0.38 10.77
CA PRO A 24 21.84 -0.79 10.71
C PRO A 24 21.03 0.22 9.87
N THR A 25 20.15 -0.30 9.02
CA THR A 25 19.27 0.54 8.18
C THR A 25 17.99 0.88 8.93
N ASN A 26 17.85 2.12 9.41
CA ASN A 26 16.62 2.60 10.05
C ASN A 26 16.01 3.76 9.26
N PRO A 27 15.12 3.50 8.28
CA PRO A 27 14.56 4.54 7.45
C PRO A 27 13.60 5.44 8.22
N VAL A 28 13.64 6.75 7.93
CA VAL A 28 12.63 7.69 8.45
C VAL A 28 11.33 7.46 7.70
N LEU A 29 10.32 6.97 8.41
CA LEU A 29 9.01 6.64 7.84
C LEU A 29 8.04 7.84 7.96
N PRO A 30 7.32 8.21 6.88
CA PRO A 30 6.33 9.28 6.93
C PRO A 30 5.26 9.08 8.01
N ALA A 31 4.67 10.17 8.52
CA ALA A 31 3.66 10.12 9.58
C ALA A 31 2.42 9.28 9.21
N HIS A 32 2.05 9.22 7.93
CA HIS A 32 0.88 8.49 7.45
C HIS A 32 1.03 6.96 7.41
N VAL A 33 2.22 6.43 7.71
CA VAL A 33 2.45 4.98 7.77
C VAL A 33 1.81 4.41 9.04
N SER A 34 1.00 3.36 8.89
CA SER A 34 0.35 2.66 10.00
C SER A 34 1.36 1.96 10.90
N ASP A 35 1.01 1.74 12.17
CA ASP A 35 1.88 1.04 13.13
C ASP A 35 2.22 -0.38 12.66
N HIS A 36 1.26 -1.10 12.08
CA HIS A 36 1.53 -2.40 11.45
C HIS A 36 2.52 -2.29 10.28
N GLY A 37 2.46 -1.22 9.48
CA GLY A 37 3.44 -0.99 8.42
C GLY A 37 4.84 -0.69 8.98
N ARG A 38 4.93 0.05 10.09
CA ARG A 38 6.20 0.31 10.77
C ARG A 38 6.79 -0.96 11.36
N ASP A 39 5.99 -1.78 12.05
CA ASP A 39 6.44 -3.05 12.62
C ASP A 39 6.91 -4.03 11.54
N PHE A 40 6.15 -4.12 10.44
CA PHE A 40 6.51 -4.94 9.30
C PHE A 40 7.89 -4.59 8.74
N LEU A 41 8.16 -3.30 8.54
CA LEU A 41 9.45 -2.85 8.02
C LEU A 41 10.61 -3.12 9.00
N ARG A 42 10.38 -3.01 10.31
CA ARG A 42 11.39 -3.36 11.33
C ARG A 42 11.80 -4.83 11.27
N ARG A 43 10.86 -5.74 10.97
CA ARG A 43 11.14 -7.17 10.81
C ARG A 43 11.89 -7.50 9.51
N ILE A 44 11.81 -6.62 8.51
CA ILE A 44 12.51 -6.79 7.22
C ILE A 44 13.94 -6.24 7.29
N PHE A 45 14.14 -5.07 7.90
CA PHE A 45 15.45 -4.43 8.05
C PHE A 45 16.25 -5.01 9.24
N VAL A 46 16.47 -6.33 9.20
CA VAL A 46 17.26 -7.07 10.19
C VAL A 46 18.56 -7.57 9.58
N GLU A 47 19.51 -7.97 10.44
CA GLU A 47 20.75 -8.59 10.00
C GLU A 47 20.49 -9.89 9.24
N THR A 48 21.38 -10.24 8.30
CA THR A 48 21.25 -11.44 7.46
C THR A 48 21.04 -12.72 8.27
N LYS A 49 21.66 -12.83 9.45
CA LYS A 49 21.53 -14.00 10.34
C LYS A 49 20.14 -14.14 10.96
N GLN A 50 19.37 -13.06 11.02
CA GLN A 50 18.04 -12.99 11.60
C GLN A 50 16.94 -12.89 10.54
N ARG A 51 17.30 -12.93 9.26
CA ARG A 51 16.34 -12.80 8.16
C ARG A 51 15.38 -13.98 8.17
N LEU A 52 14.10 -13.67 8.34
CA LEU A 52 13.00 -14.64 8.35
C LEU A 52 12.78 -15.24 6.95
N SER A 53 12.19 -16.44 6.90
CA SER A 53 11.73 -17.03 5.64
C SER A 53 10.62 -16.17 5.02
N ALA A 54 10.52 -16.13 3.70
CA ALA A 54 9.56 -15.28 2.98
C ALA A 54 8.09 -15.53 3.39
N ASP A 55 7.77 -16.72 3.90
CA ASP A 55 6.44 -17.09 4.39
C ASP A 55 6.02 -16.31 5.65
N GLU A 56 6.99 -15.92 6.48
CA GLU A 56 6.75 -15.32 7.80
C GLU A 56 6.32 -13.84 7.71
N PRO A 57 6.95 -12.98 6.89
CA PRO A 57 6.44 -11.65 6.60
C PRO A 57 5.03 -11.66 6.00
N LEU A 58 4.66 -12.67 5.18
CA LEU A 58 3.33 -12.76 4.57
C LEU A 58 2.22 -13.00 5.60
N ARG A 59 2.56 -13.58 6.75
CA ARG A 59 1.64 -13.79 7.88
C ARG A 59 1.48 -12.55 8.77
N HIS A 60 2.23 -11.49 8.51
CA HIS A 60 2.17 -10.28 9.32
C HIS A 60 0.83 -9.55 9.15
N ALA A 61 0.33 -8.95 10.24
CA ALA A 61 -0.94 -8.20 10.27
C ALA A 61 -1.03 -7.13 9.18
N PHE A 62 0.10 -6.55 8.77
CA PHE A 62 0.18 -5.60 7.65
C PHE A 62 -0.35 -6.17 6.33
N HIS A 63 -0.06 -7.44 6.02
CA HIS A 63 -0.55 -8.10 4.81
C HIS A 63 -2.01 -8.55 4.94
N GLN A 64 -2.47 -8.83 6.16
CA GLN A 64 -3.83 -9.29 6.43
C GLN A 64 -4.86 -8.16 6.55
N GLN A 65 -4.44 -6.89 6.48
CA GLN A 65 -5.39 -5.77 6.59
C GLN A 65 -6.32 -5.75 5.37
N PRO A 66 -7.65 -5.65 5.57
CA PRO A 66 -8.57 -5.48 4.45
C PRO A 66 -8.29 -4.15 3.74
N PRO A 67 -8.57 -4.04 2.43
CA PRO A 67 -8.37 -2.81 1.69
C PRO A 67 -9.12 -1.66 2.37
N ARG A 68 -8.42 -0.53 2.55
CA ARG A 68 -9.05 0.66 3.16
C ARG A 68 -10.26 1.04 2.30
N PRO A 69 -11.43 1.24 2.91
CA PRO A 69 -12.58 1.69 2.16
C PRO A 69 -12.28 3.04 1.47
N PRO A 70 -12.86 3.29 0.28
CA PRO A 70 -12.70 4.57 -0.39
C PRO A 70 -13.23 5.69 0.52
N PRO A 71 -12.61 6.90 0.46
CA PRO A 71 -13.08 8.03 1.25
C PRO A 71 -14.55 8.34 0.90
N ALA A 72 -15.30 8.85 1.88
CA ALA A 72 -16.74 9.11 1.74
C ALA A 72 -17.09 9.94 0.49
N SER A 73 -16.22 10.86 0.08
CA SER A 73 -16.36 11.66 -1.13
C SER A 73 -16.40 10.84 -2.41
N LEU A 74 -15.69 9.71 -2.47
CA LEU A 74 -15.71 8.76 -3.59
C LEU A 74 -16.89 7.79 -3.51
N ARG A 75 -17.56 7.66 -2.36
CA ARG A 75 -18.74 6.79 -2.17
C ARG A 75 -20.03 7.44 -2.68
N LEU A 76 -20.08 8.77 -2.79
CA LEU A 76 -21.24 9.52 -3.27
C LEU A 76 -21.22 9.79 -4.78
N LEU A 77 -20.17 9.36 -5.50
CA LEU A 77 -20.19 9.44 -6.95
C LEU A 77 -21.31 8.51 -7.44
N PRO A 78 -22.34 9.04 -8.14
CA PRO A 78 -23.32 8.18 -8.77
C PRO A 78 -22.53 7.26 -9.70
N SER A 79 -22.71 5.95 -9.52
CA SER A 79 -22.22 4.98 -10.48
C SER A 79 -22.83 5.36 -11.83
N THR A 80 -22.06 6.02 -12.69
CA THR A 80 -22.40 6.17 -14.10
C THR A 80 -22.23 4.80 -14.72
N GLY A 81 -23.16 3.91 -14.36
CA GLY A 81 -23.29 2.58 -14.93
C GLY A 81 -23.77 2.75 -16.35
N VAL A 82 -22.83 2.72 -17.30
CA VAL A 82 -23.15 2.20 -18.63
C VAL A 82 -23.34 0.71 -18.43
N ALA A 83 -24.58 0.32 -18.14
CA ALA A 83 -25.00 -1.06 -18.21
C ALA A 83 -24.97 -1.47 -19.69
N VAL A 84 -23.90 -2.12 -20.13
CA VAL A 84 -23.93 -2.90 -21.37
C VAL A 84 -24.70 -4.18 -21.05
N LYS A 85 -26.03 -4.06 -21.00
CA LYS A 85 -26.93 -5.21 -21.12
C LYS A 85 -26.92 -5.57 -22.61
N GLY A 86 -26.50 -6.79 -22.93
CA GLY A 86 -26.49 -7.28 -24.30
C GLY A 86 -27.81 -6.95 -24.99
N GLY A 87 -27.72 -6.14 -26.06
CA GLY A 87 -28.82 -5.78 -26.94
C GLY A 87 -30.01 -5.05 -26.28
N VAL A 88 -30.25 -3.82 -26.72
CA VAL A 88 -31.45 -2.98 -26.46
C VAL A 88 -31.37 -2.09 -25.21
N ALA A 89 -31.08 -0.83 -25.49
CA ALA A 89 -31.29 0.29 -24.58
C ALA A 89 -32.77 0.66 -24.54
N VAL A 90 -33.37 0.77 -23.35
CA VAL A 90 -34.68 1.42 -23.17
C VAL A 90 -34.50 2.55 -22.17
N LYS A 91 -34.71 3.78 -22.63
CA LYS A 91 -34.51 5.03 -21.89
C LYS A 91 -35.85 5.62 -21.49
N GLY A 92 -36.03 5.81 -20.18
CA GLY A 92 -36.94 6.82 -19.62
C GLY A 92 -38.42 6.44 -19.52
N GLY A 93 -39.06 6.86 -18.42
CA GLY A 93 -40.51 6.87 -18.33
C GLY A 93 -41.04 6.78 -16.91
N VAL A 94 -41.12 7.94 -16.25
CA VAL A 94 -42.02 8.34 -15.16
C VAL A 94 -42.99 7.26 -14.63
N ALA A 95 -42.85 6.89 -13.36
CA ALA A 95 -43.88 6.15 -12.63
C ALA A 95 -44.96 7.11 -12.12
N VAL A 96 -46.15 7.06 -12.73
CA VAL A 96 -47.37 7.65 -12.15
C VAL A 96 -48.09 6.56 -11.38
N ARG A 97 -48.38 6.85 -10.11
CA ARG A 97 -49.05 5.97 -9.15
C ARG A 97 -50.56 5.91 -9.45
N ALA A 98 -51.13 4.71 -9.46
CA ALA A 98 -52.57 4.48 -9.28
C ALA A 98 -52.77 3.76 -7.94
#